data_AF-A0A410WX55-F1
#
_entry.id   AF-A0A410WX55-F1
#
_cell.length_a   1.000
_cell.length_b   1.000
_cell.length_c   1.000
_cell.angle_alpha   90.00
_cell.angle_beta   90.00
_cell.angle_gamma   90.00
#
_symmetry.space_group_name_H-M   'P 1'
#
loop_
_entity.id
_entity.type
_entity.pdbx_description
1 polymer ?
#
loop_
_entity_poly.entity_id
_entity_poly.type
_entity_poly.pdbx_seq_one_letter_code
_entity_poly.pdbx_strand_id
1 'polypeptide(L)'
;MLEEINTYDWKEAFGYANSVFTVHFAKPVSTRPFSREDVVEIIAMDDGENDTSNWIGIFKLKDGRYAIIDAGCDYTGWDCQAWGSAEVTGSLEEAIRFGLDNSQRNRLNLRINE
;
A
#
# COMPACT_ATOMS: atom_id res chain seq x y z
N MET A 1 9.41 11.46 -8.69
CA MET A 1 9.05 10.86 -7.39
C MET A 1 8.09 11.83 -6.74
N LEU A 2 7.03 11.33 -6.11
CA LEU A 2 6.05 12.17 -5.43
C LEU A 2 6.57 12.49 -4.02
N GLU A 3 6.47 13.76 -3.59
CA GLU A 3 7.09 14.23 -2.34
C GLU A 3 6.37 13.66 -1.10
N GLU A 4 5.09 13.37 -1.22
CA GLU A 4 4.22 12.82 -0.18
C GLU A 4 4.70 11.43 0.30
N ILE A 5 5.27 10.63 -0.61
CA ILE A 5 5.89 9.33 -0.29
C ILE A 5 7.41 9.42 -0.16
N ASN A 6 7.97 10.63 -0.05
CA ASN A 6 9.42 10.85 0.14
C ASN A 6 9.80 11.13 1.60
N THR A 7 8.86 10.96 2.52
CA THR A 7 9.11 11.03 3.97
C THR A 7 9.90 9.82 4.46
N TYR A 8 10.38 9.89 5.70
CA TYR A 8 11.08 8.78 6.34
C TYR A 8 10.18 7.54 6.45
N ASP A 9 8.98 7.69 7.02
CA ASP A 9 8.11 6.54 7.27
C ASP A 9 7.62 5.88 5.98
N TRP A 10 7.34 6.64 4.92
CA TRP A 10 6.98 6.05 3.64
C TRP A 10 8.16 5.36 2.94
N LYS A 11 9.42 5.78 3.20
CA LYS A 11 10.59 5.02 2.72
C LYS A 11 10.63 3.65 3.38
N GLU A 12 10.44 3.61 4.69
CA GLU A 12 10.45 2.35 5.45
C GLU A 12 9.25 1.47 5.10
N ALA A 13 8.04 2.01 5.03
CA ALA A 13 6.84 1.28 4.65
C ALA A 13 7.01 0.54 3.30
N PHE A 14 7.56 1.21 2.28
CA PHE A 14 7.89 0.56 1.01
C PHE A 14 9.03 -0.45 1.13
N GLY A 15 10.02 -0.20 1.99
CA GLY A 15 11.14 -1.11 2.25
C GLY A 15 10.71 -2.43 2.87
N TYR A 16 9.78 -2.38 3.84
CA TYR A 16 9.23 -3.56 4.50
C TYR A 16 8.16 -4.27 3.65
N ALA A 17 7.45 -3.54 2.78
CA ALA A 17 6.50 -4.10 1.81
C ALA A 17 7.17 -4.70 0.55
N ASN A 18 8.29 -5.42 0.71
CA ASN A 18 9.06 -5.99 -0.40
C ASN A 18 8.49 -7.31 -0.96
N SER A 19 7.63 -7.97 -0.19
CA SER A 19 6.98 -9.22 -0.57
C SER A 19 5.67 -8.91 -1.27
N VAL A 20 5.69 -9.01 -2.60
CA VAL A 20 4.58 -8.60 -3.46
C VAL A 20 3.73 -9.80 -3.86
N PHE A 21 2.43 -9.73 -3.56
CA PHE A 21 1.44 -10.75 -3.90
C PHE A 21 0.38 -10.18 -4.83
N THR A 22 -0.39 -11.03 -5.51
CA THR A 22 -1.60 -10.57 -6.20
C THR A 22 -2.74 -10.49 -5.18
N VAL A 23 -3.54 -9.43 -5.25
CA VAL A 23 -4.76 -9.28 -4.46
C VAL A 23 -5.64 -10.53 -4.59
N HIS A 24 -6.07 -11.08 -3.46
CA HIS A 24 -6.94 -12.26 -3.47
C HIS A 24 -8.25 -11.96 -4.22
N PHE A 25 -8.67 -12.87 -5.10
CA PHE A 25 -9.84 -12.74 -5.99
C PHE A 25 -9.72 -11.77 -7.16
N ALA A 26 -8.61 -11.02 -7.27
CA ALA A 26 -8.31 -10.24 -8.47
C ALA A 26 -7.77 -11.11 -9.61
N LYS A 27 -7.80 -10.58 -10.84
CA LYS A 27 -7.10 -11.20 -11.96
C LYS A 27 -5.59 -11.28 -11.69
N PRO A 28 -4.93 -12.42 -11.98
CA PRO A 28 -3.47 -12.53 -11.86
C PRO A 28 -2.74 -11.44 -12.65
N VAL A 29 -1.83 -10.74 -11.96
CA VAL A 29 -0.92 -9.77 -12.55
C VAL A 29 0.52 -10.10 -12.18
N SER A 30 1.50 -9.43 -12.81
CA SER A 30 2.90 -9.60 -12.42
C SER A 30 3.10 -9.22 -10.95
N THR A 31 3.78 -10.08 -10.19
CA THR A 31 4.22 -9.82 -8.80
C THR A 31 5.67 -9.33 -8.75
N ARG A 32 6.19 -8.78 -9.87
CA ARG A 32 7.52 -8.17 -9.87
C ARG A 32 7.56 -7.05 -8.81
N PRO A 33 8.60 -7.02 -7.95
CA PRO A 33 8.79 -5.95 -6.97
C PRO A 33 8.73 -4.57 -7.62
N PHE A 34 8.34 -3.56 -6.85
CA PHE A 34 8.29 -2.16 -7.25
C PHE A 34 8.85 -1.29 -6.13
N SER A 35 9.13 -0.05 -6.48
CA SER A 35 9.69 0.96 -5.58
C SER A 35 8.85 2.24 -5.61
N ARG A 36 9.15 3.19 -4.72
CA ARG A 36 8.47 4.50 -4.69
C ARG A 36 8.67 5.28 -5.99
N GLU A 37 9.79 5.05 -6.67
CA GLU A 37 10.14 5.60 -7.96
C GLU A 37 9.20 5.11 -9.07
N ASP A 38 8.52 3.97 -8.89
CA ASP A 38 7.59 3.39 -9.85
C ASP A 38 6.16 3.92 -9.69
N VAL A 39 5.87 4.67 -8.62
CA VAL A 39 4.56 5.28 -8.39
C VAL A 39 4.38 6.49 -9.30
N VAL A 40 3.29 6.50 -10.08
CA VAL A 40 2.89 7.63 -10.94
C VAL A 40 1.76 8.46 -10.33
N GLU A 41 0.97 7.87 -9.44
CA GLU A 41 -0.20 8.50 -8.84
C GLU A 41 -0.47 7.89 -7.46
N ILE A 42 -0.73 8.75 -6.48
CA ILE A 42 -1.24 8.35 -5.17
C ILE A 42 -2.76 8.43 -5.25
N ILE A 43 -3.44 7.29 -5.15
CA ILE A 43 -4.91 7.26 -5.22
C ILE A 43 -5.50 7.64 -3.86
N ALA A 44 -4.95 7.05 -2.80
CA ALA A 44 -5.24 7.39 -1.41
C ALA A 44 -4.08 6.88 -0.55
N MET A 45 -3.80 7.59 0.53
CA MET A 45 -2.85 7.15 1.55
C MET A 45 -3.24 7.74 2.90
N ASP A 46 -2.90 7.04 3.96
CA ASP A 46 -3.04 7.50 5.34
C ASP A 46 -1.80 7.07 6.11
N ASP A 47 -1.22 8.03 6.84
CA ASP A 47 -0.05 7.75 7.66
C ASP A 47 -0.43 6.81 8.80
N GLY A 48 0.52 5.96 9.18
CA GLY A 48 0.43 5.15 10.38
C GLY A 48 0.88 5.91 11.62
N GLU A 49 0.79 5.23 12.76
CA GLU A 49 1.29 5.71 14.05
C GLU A 49 1.65 4.49 14.90
N ASN A 50 2.91 4.03 14.76
CA ASN A 50 3.53 2.95 15.54
C ASN A 50 2.54 1.81 15.92
N ASP A 51 2.44 1.48 17.21
CA ASP A 51 1.57 0.43 17.77
C ASP A 51 0.06 0.59 17.52
N THR A 52 -0.37 1.67 16.88
CA THR A 52 -1.80 1.95 16.69
C THR A 52 -2.27 1.58 15.30
N SER A 53 -1.67 2.17 14.27
CA SER A 53 -2.18 2.14 12.90
C SER A 53 -1.05 1.95 11.92
N ASN A 54 -1.26 1.09 10.94
CA ASN A 54 -0.32 0.93 9.84
C ASN A 54 -0.41 2.12 8.89
N TRP A 55 0.72 2.41 8.23
CA TRP A 55 0.79 3.17 6.99
C TRP A 55 0.11 2.37 5.90
N ILE A 56 -0.87 2.99 5.26
CA ILE A 56 -1.68 2.33 4.24
C ILE A 56 -1.88 3.22 3.04
N GLY A 57 -1.79 2.64 1.83
CA GLY A 57 -2.06 3.40 0.62
C GLY A 57 -2.34 2.55 -0.60
N ILE A 58 -3.05 3.15 -1.56
CA ILE A 58 -3.23 2.65 -2.91
C ILE A 58 -2.47 3.56 -3.87
N PHE A 59 -1.62 2.95 -4.68
CA PHE A 59 -0.74 3.62 -5.63
C PHE A 59 -0.93 3.07 -7.03
N LYS A 60 -0.89 3.92 -8.04
CA LYS A 60 -0.79 3.50 -9.43
C LYS A 60 0.67 3.43 -9.84
N LEU A 61 1.06 2.32 -10.46
CA LEU A 61 2.43 2.09 -10.92
C LEU A 61 2.61 2.46 -12.39
N LYS A 62 3.85 2.76 -12.80
CA LYS A 62 4.24 3.02 -14.20
C LYS A 62 3.85 1.90 -15.16
N ASP A 63 3.80 0.66 -14.70
CA ASP A 63 3.44 -0.52 -15.50
C ASP A 63 1.92 -0.79 -15.54
N GLY A 64 1.11 0.11 -14.98
CA GLY A 64 -0.35 0.07 -15.02
C GLY A 64 -0.99 -0.76 -13.90
N ARG A 65 -0.21 -1.44 -13.06
CA ARG A 65 -0.73 -2.10 -11.85
C ARG A 65 -1.16 -1.07 -10.81
N TYR A 66 -2.08 -1.48 -9.95
CA TYR A 66 -2.39 -0.81 -8.69
C TYR A 66 -1.75 -1.60 -7.56
N ALA A 67 -0.98 -0.92 -6.71
CA ALA A 67 -0.35 -1.48 -5.54
C ALA A 67 -1.06 -1.00 -4.27
N ILE A 68 -1.25 -1.92 -3.34
CA ILE A 68 -1.71 -1.66 -1.98
C ILE A 68 -0.52 -1.93 -1.07
N ILE A 69 -0.16 -0.97 -0.23
CA ILE A 69 0.82 -1.15 0.84
C ILE A 69 0.09 -1.10 2.17
N ASP A 70 0.44 -2.03 3.05
CA ASP A 70 0.05 -2.05 4.46
C ASP A 70 1.29 -2.38 5.29
N ALA A 71 1.81 -1.41 6.02
CA ALA A 71 3.05 -1.53 6.78
C ALA A 71 2.99 -0.83 8.13
N GLY A 72 3.63 -1.41 9.13
CA GLY A 72 3.62 -0.88 10.49
C GLY A 72 4.92 -1.18 11.22
N CYS A 73 5.11 -0.48 12.32
CA CYS A 73 6.19 -0.70 13.27
C CYS A 73 5.66 -0.49 14.69
N ASP A 74 6.33 -1.05 15.70
CA ASP A 74 5.98 -0.78 17.10
C ASP A 74 6.60 0.54 17.61
N TYR A 75 6.43 0.87 18.89
CA TYR A 75 7.06 2.05 19.50
C TYR A 75 8.59 2.08 19.44
N THR A 76 9.26 0.96 19.14
CA THR A 76 10.72 0.90 18.98
C THR A 76 11.17 1.29 17.57
N GLY A 77 10.21 1.49 16.65
CA GLY A 77 10.41 2.02 15.31
C GLY A 77 10.72 0.95 14.26
N TRP A 78 10.96 1.42 13.03
CA TRP A 78 11.09 0.57 11.85
C TRP A 78 12.22 -0.49 11.95
N ASP A 79 13.37 -0.14 12.55
CA ASP A 79 14.56 -0.99 12.58
C ASP A 79 14.51 -2.19 13.55
N CYS A 80 13.45 -2.33 14.37
CA CYS A 80 13.41 -3.37 15.40
C CYS A 80 12.21 -4.32 15.25
N GLN A 81 10.98 -3.81 15.28
CA GLN A 81 9.78 -4.61 15.04
C GLN A 81 8.88 -3.93 14.01
N ALA A 82 9.19 -4.18 12.75
CA ALA A 82 8.39 -3.70 11.62
C ALA A 82 7.97 -4.85 10.71
N TRP A 83 6.87 -4.59 10.00
CA TRP A 83 6.31 -5.49 9.02
C TRP A 83 5.72 -4.68 7.87
N GLY A 84 5.59 -5.33 6.72
CA GLY A 84 4.92 -4.75 5.58
C GLY A 84 4.50 -5.82 4.60
N SER A 85 3.39 -5.57 3.93
CA SER A 85 2.94 -6.36 2.78
C SER A 85 2.62 -5.43 1.62
N ALA A 86 2.84 -5.95 0.41
CA ALA A 86 2.39 -5.33 -0.81
C ALA A 86 1.51 -6.29 -1.60
N GLU A 87 0.34 -5.82 -2.00
CA GLU A 87 -0.54 -6.54 -2.92
C GLU A 87 -0.72 -5.74 -4.20
N VAL A 88 -0.84 -6.43 -5.34
CA VAL A 88 -1.01 -5.79 -6.64
C VAL A 88 -2.21 -6.34 -7.41
N THR A 89 -2.80 -5.50 -8.23
CA THR A 89 -3.93 -5.85 -9.10
C THR A 89 -3.91 -5.02 -10.40
N GLY A 90 -4.74 -5.40 -11.37
CA GLY A 90 -4.85 -4.76 -12.68
C GLY A 90 -5.83 -3.57 -12.73
N SER A 91 -6.66 -3.36 -11.71
CA SER A 91 -7.65 -2.29 -11.70
C SER A 91 -7.85 -1.66 -10.32
N LEU A 92 -8.21 -0.38 -10.31
CA LEU A 92 -8.53 0.33 -9.07
C LEU A 92 -9.76 -0.25 -8.37
N GLU A 93 -10.75 -0.72 -9.14
CA GLU A 93 -11.94 -1.34 -8.59
C GLU A 93 -11.59 -2.61 -7.79
N GLU A 94 -10.77 -3.50 -8.37
CA GLU A 94 -10.30 -4.70 -7.65
C GLU A 94 -9.48 -4.33 -6.41
N ALA A 95 -8.66 -3.28 -6.48
CA ALA A 95 -7.87 -2.82 -5.34
C ALA A 95 -8.76 -2.37 -4.18
N ILE A 96 -9.76 -1.52 -4.46
CA ILE A 96 -10.69 -1.02 -3.45
C ILE A 96 -11.56 -2.17 -2.91
N ARG A 97 -12.05 -3.04 -3.80
CA ARG A 97 -13.04 -4.07 -3.45
C ARG A 97 -12.44 -5.28 -2.73
N PHE A 98 -11.24 -5.70 -3.11
CA PHE A 98 -10.65 -6.94 -2.63
C PHE A 98 -9.32 -6.75 -1.90
N GLY A 99 -8.58 -5.67 -2.18
CA GLY A 99 -7.25 -5.42 -1.60
C GLY A 99 -7.27 -4.62 -0.30
N LEU A 100 -8.43 -4.09 0.10
CA LEU A 100 -8.60 -3.38 1.37
C LEU A 100 -9.70 -4.03 2.21
N ASP A 101 -9.55 -4.00 3.54
CA ASP A 101 -10.64 -4.28 4.46
C ASP A 101 -11.56 -3.05 4.67
N ASN A 102 -12.63 -3.21 5.45
CA ASN A 102 -13.60 -2.12 5.71
C ASN A 102 -13.00 -0.95 6.50
N SER A 103 -12.10 -1.22 7.46
CA SER A 103 -11.44 -0.18 8.27
C SER A 103 -10.52 0.66 7.39
N GLN A 104 -9.70 -0.02 6.57
CA GLN A 104 -8.79 0.59 5.61
C GLN A 104 -9.51 1.45 4.58
N ARG A 105 -10.60 0.94 4.00
CA ARG A 105 -11.47 1.73 3.09
C ARG A 105 -12.03 2.98 3.76
N ASN A 106 -12.49 2.87 5.00
CA ASN A 106 -13.01 4.00 5.74
C ASN A 106 -11.93 5.05 6.02
N ARG A 107 -10.73 4.63 6.47
CA ARG A 107 -9.57 5.52 6.67
C ARG A 107 -9.20 6.26 5.40
N LEU A 108 -9.17 5.55 4.27
CA LEU A 108 -8.84 6.13 2.96
C LEU A 108 -10.02 6.86 2.30
N ASN A 109 -11.20 6.91 2.94
CA ASN A 109 -12.44 7.46 2.37
C ASN A 109 -12.81 6.88 0.98
N LEU A 110 -12.54 5.59 0.78
CA LEU A 110 -12.83 4.85 -0.45
C LEU A 110 -14.12 4.05 -0.28
N ARG A 111 -15.13 4.34 -1.10
CA ARG A 111 -16.43 3.65 -1.06
C ARG A 111 -16.55 2.68 -2.24
N ILE A 112 -17.15 1.53 -1.97
CA ILE A 112 -17.64 0.63 -3.02
C ILE A 112 -19.05 1.13 -3.35
N ASN A 113 -19.26 1.54 -4.60
CA ASN A 113 -20.62 1.77 -5.08
C ASN A 113 -21.25 0.40 -5.35
N GLU A 114 -22.42 0.15 -4.77
CA GLU A 114 -23.20 -1.08 -4.95
C GLU A 114 -23.80 -1.21 -6.36
#